data_AF-A0AAN9QCP8-F1
#
_entry.id   AF-A0AAN9QCP8-F1
#
_cell.length_a   1.000
_cell.length_b   1.000
_cell.length_c   1.000
_cell.angle_alpha   90.00
_cell.angle_beta   90.00
_cell.angle_gamma   90.00
#
_symmetry.space_group_name_H-M   'P 1'
#
loop_
_entity.id
_entity.type
_entity.pdbx_description
1 polymer ?
#
loop_
_entity_poly.entity_id
_entity_poly.type
_entity_poly.pdbx_seq_one_letter_code
_entity_poly.pdbx_strand_id
1 'polypeptide(L)'
;MLQNSRVLRYFPQPFNHPTRTSAPSLSPFQLIPTSPSFPTVKHECRLSRRELSNSCLLLLLGAQAVDRSKARAEENVANTSDNDQPEENLIATPSCTERKPTKQVFLDISIDGEPVGRITIGLFGDDVPAGVDRFDKIVSGAAGISYRRKEFVKIMPNYVQHGGLRSYGVDAEIANRTGNSLEADSLVREWESTYERCPGTKNVAGSVGIIVRDPSKPPPKLKLIAKQGKLEIDQEEVGTDPNGTEFVIAIKDSPELDASSLVIGRVVGGMEVVQRIGQVKTVQENTGSPYFRVAKLIGDKRAVVAERGFNRPYSKVIVTNCGVME
;
A
#
# COMPACT_ATOMS: atom_id res chain seq x y z
N MET A 1 -72.60 28.40 -17.81
CA MET A 1 -71.79 27.73 -16.77
C MET A 1 -70.39 27.52 -17.34
N LEU A 2 -69.37 28.23 -16.83
CA LEU A 2 -68.22 27.71 -16.04
C LEU A 2 -67.31 26.78 -16.88
N GLN A 3 -65.98 26.89 -17.00
CA GLN A 3 -64.88 27.70 -16.44
C GLN A 3 -63.68 27.49 -17.40
N ASN A 4 -63.09 28.57 -17.90
CA ASN A 4 -61.73 29.07 -17.60
C ASN A 4 -60.52 28.20 -17.97
N SER A 5 -59.91 28.60 -19.09
CA SER A 5 -58.59 28.25 -19.62
C SER A 5 -57.47 29.01 -18.90
N ARG A 6 -56.27 28.44 -18.79
CA ARG A 6 -54.99 29.20 -18.86
C ARG A 6 -53.78 28.29 -19.07
N VAL A 7 -53.29 28.33 -20.30
CA VAL A 7 -51.94 27.96 -20.74
C VAL A 7 -51.00 29.09 -20.31
N LEU A 8 -49.89 28.78 -19.64
CA LEU A 8 -48.81 29.75 -19.38
C LEU A 8 -47.62 29.42 -20.28
N ARG A 9 -47.40 30.32 -21.25
CA ARG A 9 -46.20 30.42 -22.08
C ARG A 9 -45.08 31.04 -21.24
N TYR A 10 -43.92 30.40 -21.25
CA TYR A 10 -42.66 30.95 -20.72
C TYR A 10 -42.08 31.95 -21.73
N PHE A 11 -41.73 33.15 -21.25
CA PHE A 11 -40.85 34.11 -21.92
C PHE A 11 -39.54 34.24 -21.13
N PRO A 12 -38.38 34.43 -21.77
CA PRO A 12 -37.09 34.54 -21.09
C PRO A 12 -36.84 35.99 -20.62
N GLN A 13 -36.23 36.14 -19.45
CA GLN A 13 -35.66 37.41 -18.98
C GLN A 13 -34.12 37.41 -19.08
N PRO A 14 -33.50 38.58 -19.35
CA PRO A 14 -32.06 38.69 -19.61
C PRO A 14 -31.22 38.70 -18.32
N PHE A 15 -30.03 38.09 -18.42
CA PHE A 15 -28.98 38.11 -17.40
C PHE A 15 -28.32 39.49 -17.32
N ASN A 16 -28.31 40.08 -16.12
CA ASN A 16 -27.47 41.24 -15.78
C ASN A 16 -26.17 40.75 -15.11
N HIS A 17 -25.02 41.20 -15.63
CA HIS A 17 -23.70 40.98 -15.05
C HIS A 17 -23.47 41.81 -13.78
N PRO A 18 -22.82 41.27 -12.73
CA PRO A 18 -22.37 42.07 -11.61
C PRO A 18 -21.12 42.89 -11.94
N THR A 19 -21.21 44.18 -11.66
CA THR A 19 -20.19 45.23 -11.82
C THR A 19 -19.01 45.04 -10.87
N ARG A 20 -17.79 45.24 -11.39
CA ARG A 20 -16.52 45.33 -10.65
C ARG A 20 -16.58 46.49 -9.64
N THR A 21 -16.43 46.20 -8.35
CA THR A 21 -16.11 47.19 -7.33
C THR A 21 -14.60 47.46 -7.34
N SER A 22 -14.22 48.71 -7.60
CA SER A 22 -12.86 49.23 -7.56
C SER A 22 -12.35 49.39 -6.12
N ALA A 23 -11.11 48.96 -5.88
CA ALA A 23 -10.40 49.14 -4.61
C ALA A 23 -10.00 50.62 -4.39
N PRO A 24 -9.99 51.12 -3.14
CA PRO A 24 -9.51 52.47 -2.84
C PRO A 24 -7.98 52.53 -2.82
N SER A 25 -7.47 53.67 -3.29
CA SER A 25 -6.07 54.05 -3.39
C SER A 25 -5.42 54.34 -2.03
N LEU A 26 -4.18 53.86 -1.84
CA LEU A 26 -3.31 54.26 -0.73
C LEU A 26 -2.35 55.35 -1.21
N SER A 27 -2.33 56.48 -0.52
CA SER A 27 -1.32 57.53 -0.64
C SER A 27 -0.11 57.25 0.29
N PRO A 28 1.08 57.78 -0.04
CA PRO A 28 2.35 57.46 0.62
C PRO A 28 2.66 58.43 1.77
N PHE A 29 3.66 58.09 2.61
CA PHE A 29 4.40 58.83 3.66
C PHE A 29 4.45 57.98 4.95
N GLN A 30 5.53 57.78 5.71
CA GLN A 30 6.85 58.41 5.84
C GLN A 30 7.81 57.43 6.57
N LEU A 31 9.10 57.48 6.23
CA LEU A 31 10.23 56.87 6.95
C LEU A 31 10.59 57.72 8.19
N ILE A 32 10.72 57.12 9.39
CA ILE A 32 11.65 57.53 10.48
C ILE A 32 12.05 56.27 11.32
N PRO A 33 13.31 56.16 11.80
CA PRO A 33 13.91 54.91 12.26
C PRO A 33 13.99 54.78 13.79
N THR A 34 14.01 53.56 14.32
CA THR A 34 14.57 53.29 15.65
C THR A 34 15.19 51.88 15.73
N SER A 35 16.49 51.88 16.00
CA SER A 35 17.27 50.76 16.55
C SER A 35 16.71 50.31 17.92
N PRO A 36 16.93 49.05 18.30
CA PRO A 36 17.85 48.85 19.42
C PRO A 36 18.86 47.73 19.20
N SER A 37 20.06 48.02 19.70
CA SER A 37 21.22 47.15 19.86
C SER A 37 20.91 45.83 20.57
N PHE A 38 21.34 44.71 19.99
CA PHE A 38 21.50 43.43 20.69
C PHE A 38 22.98 43.20 21.03
N PRO A 39 23.30 42.68 22.23
CA PRO A 39 24.67 42.48 22.65
C PRO A 39 25.33 41.28 21.93
N THR A 40 26.54 41.53 21.44
CA THR A 40 27.46 40.54 20.87
C THR A 40 27.98 39.61 21.96
N VAL A 41 27.50 38.35 22.00
CA VAL A 41 28.15 37.29 22.77
C VAL A 41 29.24 36.67 21.89
N LYS A 42 30.48 37.06 22.15
CA LYS A 42 31.67 36.36 21.67
C LYS A 42 31.84 35.10 22.52
N HIS A 43 31.57 33.94 21.95
CA HIS A 43 32.17 32.70 22.43
C HIS A 43 33.32 32.34 21.49
N GLU A 44 34.54 32.67 21.92
CA GLU A 44 35.75 32.06 21.39
C GLU A 44 35.75 30.58 21.81
N CYS A 45 35.57 29.68 20.85
CA CYS A 45 35.90 28.27 21.04
C CYS A 45 37.14 27.98 20.20
N ARG A 46 38.32 28.14 20.81
CA ARG A 46 39.58 27.64 20.27
C ARG A 46 39.61 26.12 20.42
N LEU A 47 39.33 25.39 19.34
CA LEU A 47 39.70 23.98 19.25
C LEU A 47 40.98 23.84 18.45
N SER A 48 42.02 23.48 19.19
CA SER A 48 43.39 23.24 18.75
C SER A 48 43.48 22.00 17.86
N ARG A 49 44.14 22.17 16.72
CA ARG A 49 44.53 21.13 15.77
C ARG A 49 45.89 20.57 16.19
N ARG A 50 45.96 19.31 16.62
CA ARG A 50 47.18 18.49 16.72
C ARG A 50 46.77 17.04 16.37
N GLU A 51 47.19 16.52 15.21
CA GLU A 51 48.46 15.82 14.97
C GLU A 51 48.59 14.55 15.81
N LEU A 52 48.34 13.39 15.20
CA LEU A 52 48.93 12.11 15.59
C LEU A 52 49.24 11.34 14.29
N SER A 53 50.50 11.48 13.89
CA SER A 53 51.20 10.73 12.88
C SER A 53 52.06 9.65 13.55
N ASN A 54 52.30 8.56 12.81
CA ASN A 54 53.28 7.49 13.02
C ASN A 54 52.90 6.40 14.04
N SER A 55 52.51 5.21 13.58
CA SER A 55 53.38 4.13 13.05
C SER A 55 53.88 3.23 14.18
N CYS A 56 53.33 2.02 14.28
CA CYS A 56 54.14 0.86 14.64
C CYS A 56 53.62 -0.39 13.96
N LEU A 57 54.51 -0.93 13.14
CA LEU A 57 54.53 -2.22 12.47
C LEU A 57 54.61 -3.34 13.52
N LEU A 58 53.84 -4.42 13.37
CA LEU A 58 54.37 -5.79 13.58
C LEU A 58 53.40 -6.88 13.07
N LEU A 59 53.99 -7.72 12.23
CA LEU A 59 53.54 -8.95 11.58
C LEU A 59 53.12 -10.08 12.53
N LEU A 60 52.23 -10.96 12.04
CA LEU A 60 52.37 -12.44 11.88
C LEU A 60 50.99 -13.02 11.45
N LEU A 61 50.75 -13.43 10.19
CA LEU A 61 51.06 -14.70 9.48
C LEU A 61 50.36 -15.99 9.99
N GLY A 62 49.68 -16.66 9.05
CA GLY A 62 49.24 -18.08 9.08
C GLY A 62 47.73 -18.27 9.34
N ALA A 63 46.92 -19.00 8.56
CA ALA A 63 47.17 -20.00 7.53
C ALA A 63 45.98 -20.09 6.55
N GLN A 64 46.29 -20.30 5.26
CA GLN A 64 45.34 -20.74 4.26
C GLN A 64 45.24 -22.27 4.31
N ALA A 65 44.03 -22.80 4.41
CA ALA A 65 43.76 -24.20 4.12
C ALA A 65 43.19 -24.31 2.70
N VAL A 66 44.05 -24.79 1.82
CA VAL A 66 43.72 -25.37 0.51
C VAL A 66 43.16 -26.76 0.79
N ASP A 67 42.01 -27.11 0.21
CA ASP A 67 41.77 -28.51 -0.11
C ASP A 67 41.33 -28.67 -1.57
N ARG A 68 42.03 -29.60 -2.21
CA ARG A 68 42.09 -29.92 -3.63
C ARG A 68 41.94 -31.43 -3.70
N SER A 69 40.80 -31.90 -4.19
CA SER A 69 40.62 -33.29 -4.62
C SER A 69 40.00 -33.26 -6.02
N LYS A 70 40.81 -33.32 -7.08
CA LYS A 70 41.38 -34.49 -7.78
C LYS A 70 40.38 -35.14 -8.74
N ALA A 71 40.67 -34.98 -10.03
CA ALA A 71 39.95 -35.49 -11.18
C ALA A 71 40.23 -36.98 -11.49
N ARG A 72 39.32 -37.60 -12.27
CA ARG A 72 39.47 -38.67 -13.29
C ARG A 72 38.08 -38.90 -13.90
N ALA A 73 37.84 -39.32 -15.13
CA ALA A 73 38.48 -39.31 -16.45
C ALA A 73 37.35 -39.70 -17.43
N GLU A 74 37.46 -39.30 -18.69
CA GLU A 74 36.48 -39.45 -19.79
C GLU A 74 36.35 -40.90 -20.30
N GLU A 75 35.17 -41.31 -20.81
CA GLU A 75 35.00 -41.82 -22.19
C GLU A 75 33.53 -42.13 -22.56
N ASN A 76 33.08 -41.47 -23.64
CA ASN A 76 32.49 -42.02 -24.86
C ASN A 76 31.08 -42.69 -24.95
N VAL A 77 30.23 -42.02 -25.75
CA VAL A 77 29.56 -42.48 -27.00
C VAL A 77 28.10 -43.00 -26.95
N ALA A 78 27.26 -42.20 -27.65
CA ALA A 78 26.13 -42.50 -28.55
C ALA A 78 24.79 -43.12 -28.08
N ASN A 79 23.73 -42.31 -28.32
CA ASN A 79 22.43 -42.59 -28.96
C ASN A 79 21.72 -43.94 -28.74
N THR A 80 20.43 -43.92 -28.37
CA THR A 80 19.26 -44.05 -29.27
C THR A 80 17.96 -44.34 -28.47
N SER A 81 16.89 -43.67 -28.90
CA SER A 81 15.43 -43.87 -28.83
C SER A 81 14.70 -44.85 -27.88
N ASP A 82 13.56 -44.32 -27.40
CA ASP A 82 12.21 -44.89 -27.22
C ASP A 82 11.82 -45.84 -26.06
N ASN A 83 10.74 -45.37 -25.38
CA ASN A 83 9.63 -46.05 -24.69
C ASN A 83 9.90 -47.08 -23.58
N ASP A 84 9.53 -46.75 -22.34
CA ASP A 84 8.22 -47.07 -21.73
C ASP A 84 8.26 -46.78 -20.21
N GLN A 85 7.13 -46.31 -19.66
CA GLN A 85 6.96 -46.03 -18.22
C GLN A 85 7.11 -47.30 -17.36
N PRO A 86 7.44 -47.13 -16.07
CA PRO A 86 6.36 -47.23 -15.10
C PRO A 86 6.32 -46.06 -14.12
N GLU A 87 5.09 -45.70 -13.76
CA GLU A 87 4.67 -44.73 -12.75
C GLU A 87 5.52 -44.80 -11.47
N GLU A 88 6.20 -43.70 -11.16
CA GLU A 88 6.68 -43.43 -9.81
C GLU A 88 5.92 -42.20 -9.30
N ASN A 89 5.07 -42.42 -8.30
CA ASN A 89 4.30 -41.43 -7.57
C ASN A 89 5.23 -40.37 -6.96
N LEU A 90 5.55 -39.34 -7.74
CA LEU A 90 6.02 -38.07 -7.22
C LEU A 90 4.83 -37.44 -6.49
N ILE A 91 4.90 -37.43 -5.16
CA ILE A 91 4.01 -36.63 -4.33
C ILE A 91 4.10 -35.20 -4.85
N ALA A 92 3.10 -34.80 -5.65
CA ALA A 92 3.04 -33.47 -6.21
C ALA A 92 2.97 -32.50 -5.04
N THR A 93 4.06 -31.78 -4.77
CA THR A 93 4.00 -30.56 -3.98
C THR A 93 2.90 -29.70 -4.61
N PRO A 94 1.81 -29.39 -3.88
CA PRO A 94 0.73 -28.62 -4.47
C PRO A 94 1.30 -27.28 -4.91
N SER A 95 1.30 -27.04 -6.22
CA SER A 95 1.70 -25.75 -6.78
C SER A 95 0.67 -24.72 -6.33
N CYS A 96 1.02 -23.91 -5.33
CA CYS A 96 0.10 -22.97 -4.71
C CYS A 96 -0.33 -21.82 -5.62
N THR A 97 0.22 -21.74 -6.83
CA THR A 97 -0.11 -20.78 -7.88
C THR A 97 -1.19 -21.29 -8.83
N GLU A 98 -1.47 -22.59 -8.88
CA GLU A 98 -2.48 -23.20 -9.75
C GLU A 98 -3.76 -23.52 -8.99
N ARG A 99 -4.48 -22.46 -8.59
CA ARG A 99 -5.79 -22.57 -7.93
C ARG A 99 -6.92 -22.34 -8.92
N LYS A 100 -8.02 -23.10 -8.77
CA LYS A 100 -9.19 -22.99 -9.62
C LYS A 100 -10.12 -21.88 -9.10
N PRO A 101 -10.47 -20.87 -9.91
CA PRO A 101 -11.46 -19.87 -9.52
C PRO A 101 -12.84 -20.50 -9.30
N THR A 102 -13.49 -20.17 -8.19
CA THR A 102 -14.85 -20.63 -7.84
C THR A 102 -15.93 -19.58 -8.10
N LYS A 103 -15.55 -18.29 -8.00
CA LYS A 103 -16.41 -17.13 -8.29
C LYS A 103 -15.64 -16.10 -9.10
N GLN A 104 -16.35 -15.22 -9.80
CA GLN A 104 -15.76 -14.06 -10.46
C GLN A 104 -16.37 -12.76 -9.97
N VAL A 105 -15.57 -11.72 -9.93
CA VAL A 105 -15.99 -10.36 -9.59
C VAL A 105 -15.34 -9.35 -10.53
N PHE A 106 -15.90 -8.15 -10.63
CA PHE A 106 -15.37 -7.10 -11.49
C PHE A 106 -15.14 -5.78 -10.75
N LEU A 107 -14.18 -5.00 -11.25
CA LEU A 107 -13.87 -3.63 -10.83
C LEU A 107 -13.79 -2.73 -12.07
N ASP A 108 -14.67 -1.75 -12.18
CA ASP A 108 -14.59 -0.69 -13.20
C ASP A 108 -13.69 0.43 -12.69
N ILE A 109 -12.67 0.80 -13.46
CA ILE A 109 -11.63 1.73 -13.05
C ILE A 109 -11.69 3.02 -13.85
N SER A 110 -11.47 4.15 -13.19
CA SER A 110 -11.13 5.43 -13.82
C SER A 110 -9.82 6.01 -13.29
N ILE A 111 -9.16 6.82 -14.12
CA ILE A 111 -7.97 7.60 -13.76
C ILE A 111 -8.29 9.07 -14.05
N ASP A 112 -8.23 9.92 -13.02
CA ASP A 112 -8.63 11.34 -13.09
C ASP A 112 -10.05 11.57 -13.63
N GLY A 113 -10.94 10.61 -13.38
CA GLY A 113 -12.34 10.65 -13.83
C GLY A 113 -12.58 9.99 -15.19
N GLU A 114 -11.54 9.73 -15.97
CA GLU A 114 -11.65 9.07 -17.27
C GLU A 114 -11.72 7.54 -17.11
N PRO A 115 -12.78 6.86 -17.59
CA PRO A 115 -12.89 5.41 -17.53
C PRO A 115 -11.76 4.74 -18.33
N VAL A 116 -10.97 3.90 -17.65
CA VAL A 116 -9.87 3.19 -18.30
C VAL A 116 -10.23 1.76 -18.67
N GLY A 117 -11.11 1.11 -17.92
CA GLY A 117 -11.61 -0.23 -18.26
C GLY A 117 -12.04 -1.03 -17.04
N ARG A 118 -12.28 -2.32 -17.27
CA ARG A 118 -12.75 -3.28 -16.26
C ARG A 118 -11.66 -4.30 -15.96
N ILE A 119 -11.46 -4.59 -14.68
CA ILE A 119 -10.66 -5.71 -14.19
C ILE A 119 -11.62 -6.81 -13.75
N THR A 120 -11.43 -8.03 -14.22
CA THR A 120 -12.18 -9.22 -13.77
C THR A 120 -11.25 -10.11 -12.96
N ILE A 121 -11.70 -10.52 -11.78
CA ILE A 121 -10.93 -11.29 -10.81
C ILE A 121 -11.65 -12.60 -10.53
N GLY A 122 -10.94 -13.72 -10.68
CA GLY A 122 -11.38 -15.03 -10.22
C GLY A 122 -10.94 -15.27 -8.78
N LEU A 123 -11.87 -15.66 -7.91
CA LEU A 123 -11.66 -15.86 -6.47
C LEU A 123 -11.47 -17.35 -6.13
N PHE A 124 -10.59 -17.66 -5.19
CA PHE A 124 -10.22 -19.02 -4.76
C PHE A 124 -11.01 -19.46 -3.52
N GLY A 125 -12.34 -19.52 -3.62
CA GLY A 125 -13.22 -19.73 -2.46
C GLY A 125 -13.04 -21.08 -1.75
N ASP A 126 -12.55 -22.11 -2.45
CA ASP A 126 -12.31 -23.43 -1.86
C ASP A 126 -11.01 -23.46 -1.03
N ASP A 127 -10.02 -22.63 -1.39
CA ASP A 127 -8.71 -22.59 -0.74
C ASP A 127 -8.66 -21.61 0.44
N VAL A 128 -9.28 -20.44 0.29
CA VAL A 128 -9.22 -19.32 1.24
C VAL A 128 -10.61 -18.71 1.46
N PRO A 129 -11.56 -19.49 2.03
CA PRO A 129 -12.96 -19.09 2.17
C PRO A 129 -13.16 -17.82 3.01
N ALA A 130 -12.40 -17.60 4.09
CA ALA A 130 -12.60 -16.43 4.94
C ALA A 130 -12.19 -15.13 4.24
N GLY A 131 -11.05 -15.15 3.53
CA GLY A 131 -10.58 -14.03 2.73
C GLY A 131 -11.50 -13.74 1.54
N VAL A 132 -11.97 -14.79 0.86
CA VAL A 132 -12.89 -14.66 -0.28
C VAL A 132 -14.25 -14.14 0.15
N ASP A 133 -14.86 -14.66 1.22
CA ASP A 133 -16.14 -14.18 1.73
C ASP A 133 -16.07 -12.71 2.15
N ARG A 134 -14.97 -12.30 2.80
CA ARG A 134 -14.74 -10.88 3.14
C ARG A 134 -14.68 -10.00 1.89
N PHE A 135 -13.90 -10.40 0.88
CA PHE A 135 -13.77 -9.63 -0.35
C PHE A 135 -15.09 -9.58 -1.14
N ASP A 136 -15.80 -10.71 -1.23
CA ASP A 136 -17.10 -10.86 -1.90
C ASP A 136 -18.17 -9.94 -1.30
N LYS A 137 -18.26 -9.89 0.04
CA LYS A 137 -19.17 -8.99 0.77
C LYS A 137 -18.89 -7.51 0.50
N ILE A 138 -17.63 -7.10 0.42
CA ILE A 138 -17.26 -5.71 0.15
C ILE A 138 -17.47 -5.37 -1.33
N VAL A 139 -17.11 -6.27 -2.25
CA VAL A 139 -17.28 -6.03 -3.70
C VAL A 139 -18.76 -5.95 -4.07
N SER A 140 -19.60 -6.85 -3.54
CA SER A 140 -21.04 -6.87 -3.79
C SER A 140 -21.76 -5.62 -3.26
N GLY A 141 -21.23 -4.99 -2.20
CA GLY A 141 -21.89 -3.88 -1.54
C GLY A 141 -23.10 -4.27 -0.69
N ALA A 142 -23.36 -5.57 -0.49
CA ALA A 142 -24.56 -6.08 0.19
C ALA A 142 -24.68 -5.58 1.64
N ALA A 143 -23.54 -5.35 2.31
CA ALA A 143 -23.47 -4.85 3.68
C ALA A 143 -23.47 -3.30 3.78
N GLY A 144 -23.84 -2.59 2.71
CA GLY A 144 -23.82 -1.12 2.66
C GLY A 144 -22.42 -0.49 2.59
N ILE A 145 -21.38 -1.32 2.60
CA ILE A 145 -19.97 -0.96 2.42
C ILE A 145 -19.45 -1.51 1.10
N SER A 146 -18.67 -0.72 0.36
CA SER A 146 -18.18 -1.15 -0.95
C SER A 146 -16.86 -0.49 -1.35
N TYR A 147 -16.10 -1.16 -2.22
CA TYR A 147 -14.96 -0.56 -2.92
C TYR A 147 -15.38 0.53 -3.91
N ARG A 148 -16.66 0.62 -4.25
CA ARG A 148 -17.18 1.70 -5.10
C ARG A 148 -16.83 3.08 -4.55
N ARG A 149 -16.23 3.92 -5.41
CA ARG A 149 -15.68 5.26 -5.14
C ARG A 149 -14.48 5.29 -4.20
N LYS A 150 -13.81 4.16 -3.97
CA LYS A 150 -12.55 4.08 -3.24
C LYS A 150 -11.37 4.11 -4.21
N GLU A 151 -10.21 4.52 -3.70
CA GLU A 151 -9.03 4.85 -4.50
C GLU A 151 -7.88 3.85 -4.28
N PHE A 152 -7.05 3.70 -5.31
CA PHE A 152 -5.73 3.12 -5.15
C PHE A 152 -4.82 4.15 -4.49
N VAL A 153 -4.22 3.75 -3.37
CA VAL A 153 -3.46 4.65 -2.49
C VAL A 153 -1.95 4.52 -2.68
N LYS A 154 -1.49 3.42 -3.28
CA LYS A 154 -0.07 3.16 -3.49
C LYS A 154 0.15 2.37 -4.78
N ILE A 155 1.16 2.78 -5.56
CA ILE A 155 1.56 2.13 -6.80
C ILE A 155 3.06 1.84 -6.71
N MET A 156 3.39 0.57 -6.60
CA MET A 156 4.75 0.05 -6.50
C MET A 156 5.21 -0.50 -7.86
N PRO A 157 6.53 -0.69 -8.08
CA PRO A 157 7.04 -1.23 -9.34
C PRO A 157 6.49 -2.60 -9.74
N ASN A 158 6.00 -3.37 -8.77
CA ASN A 158 5.54 -4.75 -8.92
C ASN A 158 4.09 -4.99 -8.50
N TYR A 159 3.44 -4.07 -7.78
CA TYR A 159 2.03 -4.20 -7.42
C TYR A 159 1.33 -2.85 -7.25
N VAL A 160 0.00 -2.86 -7.32
CA VAL A 160 -0.87 -1.71 -7.01
C VAL A 160 -1.71 -2.02 -5.77
N GLN A 161 -1.91 -1.05 -4.90
CA GLN A 161 -2.62 -1.23 -3.63
C GLN A 161 -3.85 -0.33 -3.56
N HIS A 162 -5.00 -0.96 -3.32
CA HIS A 162 -6.25 -0.31 -3.04
C HIS A 162 -6.38 0.02 -1.55
N GLY A 163 -6.83 1.24 -1.24
CA GLY A 163 -6.87 1.76 0.14
C GLY A 163 -7.96 1.17 1.05
N GLY A 164 -8.66 0.15 0.59
CA GLY A 164 -9.67 -0.57 1.36
C GLY A 164 -10.80 0.33 1.88
N LEU A 165 -11.24 0.04 3.11
CA LEU A 165 -12.24 0.80 3.85
C LEU A 165 -11.60 1.35 5.11
N ARG A 166 -11.96 2.58 5.52
CA ARG A 166 -11.47 3.19 6.77
C ARG A 166 -12.25 2.78 8.01
N SER A 167 -13.52 2.43 7.81
CA SER A 167 -14.38 1.90 8.85
C SER A 167 -15.37 0.95 8.20
N TYR A 168 -15.80 -0.04 8.98
CA TYR A 168 -17.05 -0.71 8.67
C TYR A 168 -18.20 0.22 9.09
N GLY A 169 -19.37 0.16 8.45
CA GLY A 169 -20.50 1.03 8.80
C GLY A 169 -20.91 0.92 10.28
N VAL A 170 -21.79 1.83 10.73
CA VAL A 170 -22.26 1.91 12.13
C VAL A 170 -22.70 0.54 12.70
N ASP A 171 -23.30 -0.31 11.87
CA ASP A 171 -23.77 -1.64 12.28
C ASP A 171 -22.63 -2.64 12.58
N ALA A 172 -21.50 -2.52 11.88
CA ALA A 172 -20.33 -3.36 12.11
C ALA A 172 -19.46 -2.86 13.28
N GLU A 173 -19.48 -1.56 13.58
CA GLU A 173 -18.93 -1.04 14.85
C GLU A 173 -19.74 -1.52 16.05
N ILE A 174 -21.07 -1.60 15.92
CA ILE A 174 -21.94 -2.23 16.91
C ILE A 174 -21.61 -3.73 17.02
N ALA A 175 -21.45 -4.44 15.91
CA ALA A 175 -21.06 -5.85 15.90
C ALA A 175 -19.69 -6.09 16.58
N ASN A 176 -18.73 -5.18 16.38
CA ASN A 176 -17.43 -5.21 17.07
C ASN A 176 -17.57 -5.01 18.59
N ARG A 177 -18.45 -4.11 19.05
CA ARG A 177 -18.77 -3.98 20.49
C ARG A 177 -19.52 -5.20 21.06
N THR A 178 -20.19 -5.97 20.19
CA THR A 178 -21.00 -7.14 20.57
C THR A 178 -20.20 -8.45 20.49
N GLY A 179 -18.92 -8.41 20.08
CA GLY A 179 -18.02 -9.58 20.10
C GLY A 179 -17.66 -10.21 18.76
N ASN A 180 -17.80 -9.50 17.63
CA ASN A 180 -17.36 -9.98 16.30
C ASN A 180 -15.81 -10.02 16.08
N SER A 181 -15.02 -10.23 17.14
CA SER A 181 -13.56 -10.49 17.05
C SER A 181 -13.23 -11.72 16.18
N LEU A 182 -14.19 -12.64 16.06
CA LEU A 182 -14.03 -13.93 15.38
C LEU A 182 -13.71 -13.83 13.88
N GLU A 183 -14.20 -12.81 13.17
CA GLU A 183 -13.93 -12.70 11.73
C GLU A 183 -12.51 -12.21 11.43
N ALA A 184 -11.96 -11.32 12.24
CA ALA A 184 -10.56 -10.88 12.11
C ALA A 184 -9.60 -12.02 12.49
N ASP A 185 -9.93 -12.77 13.55
CA ASP A 185 -9.14 -13.92 13.98
C ASP A 185 -9.16 -15.06 12.96
N SER A 186 -10.30 -15.30 12.31
CA SER A 186 -10.43 -16.28 11.23
C SER A 186 -9.50 -15.95 10.05
N LEU A 187 -9.45 -14.66 9.67
CA LEU A 187 -8.63 -14.21 8.56
C LEU A 187 -7.13 -14.35 8.84
N VAL A 188 -6.68 -14.02 10.06
CA VAL A 188 -5.28 -14.19 10.46
C VAL A 188 -4.88 -15.67 10.46
N ARG A 189 -5.72 -16.55 11.01
CA ARG A 189 -5.45 -18.00 11.01
C ARG A 189 -5.40 -18.59 9.60
N GLU A 190 -6.31 -18.17 8.71
CA GLU A 190 -6.30 -18.62 7.32
C GLU A 190 -5.04 -18.16 6.58
N TRP A 191 -4.58 -16.93 6.86
CA TRP A 191 -3.31 -16.42 6.33
C TRP A 191 -2.10 -17.22 6.85
N GLU A 192 -2.02 -17.47 8.16
CA GLU A 192 -0.93 -18.27 8.76
C GLU A 192 -0.89 -19.70 8.20
N SER A 193 -2.05 -20.37 8.12
CA SER A 193 -2.18 -21.71 7.54
C SER A 193 -1.74 -21.76 6.07
N THR A 194 -2.18 -20.77 5.27
CA THR A 194 -1.75 -20.66 3.86
C THR A 194 -0.26 -20.34 3.75
N TYR A 195 0.28 -19.57 4.70
CA TYR A 195 1.69 -19.21 4.73
C TYR A 195 2.57 -20.44 4.90
N GLU A 196 2.21 -21.34 5.82
CA GLU A 196 2.92 -22.58 6.14
C GLU A 196 2.75 -23.67 5.06
N ARG A 197 1.53 -23.81 4.51
CA ARG A 197 1.22 -24.85 3.52
C ARG A 197 1.95 -24.68 2.18
N CYS A 198 2.32 -23.44 1.86
CA CYS A 198 2.77 -23.04 0.54
C CYS A 198 4.15 -22.36 0.60
N PRO A 199 5.25 -23.12 0.49
CA PRO A 199 6.58 -22.53 0.41
C PRO A 199 6.78 -21.81 -0.94
N GLY A 200 7.55 -20.71 -0.94
CA GLY A 200 7.86 -19.92 -2.13
C GLY A 200 6.98 -18.69 -2.34
N THR A 201 7.16 -18.03 -3.49
CA THR A 201 6.48 -16.79 -3.82
C THR A 201 5.01 -17.04 -4.14
N LYS A 202 4.11 -16.45 -3.35
CA LYS A 202 2.66 -16.63 -3.52
C LYS A 202 2.06 -15.52 -4.38
N ASN A 203 2.55 -14.31 -4.19
CA ASN A 203 2.13 -13.12 -4.94
C ASN A 203 2.87 -13.05 -6.29
N VAL A 204 2.56 -13.97 -7.20
CA VAL A 204 3.02 -13.94 -8.60
C VAL A 204 2.26 -12.89 -9.42
N ALA A 205 2.78 -12.56 -10.61
CA ALA A 205 2.12 -11.62 -11.51
C ALA A 205 0.63 -11.99 -11.77
N GLY A 206 -0.26 -11.01 -11.63
CA GLY A 206 -1.71 -11.18 -11.77
C GLY A 206 -2.43 -11.67 -10.51
N SER A 207 -1.72 -12.06 -9.45
CA SER A 207 -2.35 -12.42 -8.18
C SER A 207 -3.05 -11.22 -7.53
N VAL A 208 -4.18 -11.51 -6.88
CA VAL A 208 -4.94 -10.55 -6.07
C VAL A 208 -4.92 -11.05 -4.63
N GLY A 209 -4.45 -10.19 -3.73
CA GLY A 209 -4.35 -10.51 -2.31
C GLY A 209 -4.97 -9.43 -1.44
N ILE A 210 -5.58 -9.81 -0.32
CA ILE A 210 -5.99 -8.87 0.72
C ILE A 210 -4.87 -8.69 1.72
N ILE A 211 -4.70 -7.47 2.25
CA ILE A 211 -3.69 -7.19 3.26
C ILE A 211 -4.21 -7.64 4.62
N VAL A 212 -3.49 -8.60 5.21
CA VAL A 212 -3.76 -9.13 6.54
C VAL A 212 -2.68 -8.57 7.46
N ARG A 213 -3.04 -7.53 8.22
CA ARG A 213 -2.20 -6.98 9.28
C ARG A 213 -2.47 -7.81 10.53
N ASP A 214 -1.43 -8.37 11.11
CA ASP A 214 -1.51 -8.91 12.46
C ASP A 214 -1.65 -7.72 13.42
N PRO A 215 -2.78 -7.56 14.13
CA PRO A 215 -3.00 -6.44 15.05
C PRO A 215 -2.02 -6.45 16.23
N SER A 216 -1.37 -7.58 16.52
CA SER A 216 -0.35 -7.69 17.58
C SER A 216 1.04 -7.20 17.16
N LYS A 217 1.28 -6.99 15.85
CA LYS A 217 2.63 -6.74 15.30
C LYS A 217 3.03 -5.30 14.95
N PRO A 218 2.19 -4.24 14.91
CA PRO A 218 2.71 -2.89 14.80
C PRO A 218 3.08 -2.38 16.21
N PRO A 219 4.33 -1.92 16.43
CA PRO A 219 4.76 -1.52 17.76
C PRO A 219 3.97 -0.29 18.23
N PRO A 220 3.48 -0.29 19.47
CA PRO A 220 2.98 0.93 20.08
C PRO A 220 4.05 2.01 20.01
N LYS A 221 3.78 3.08 19.26
CA LYS A 221 4.72 4.19 19.14
C LYS A 221 4.64 5.02 20.42
N LEU A 222 5.61 4.82 21.30
CA LEU A 222 5.82 5.67 22.45
C LEU A 222 6.15 7.09 21.96
N LYS A 223 5.32 8.05 22.35
CA LYS A 223 5.53 9.48 22.11
C LYS A 223 5.80 10.18 23.41
N LEU A 224 6.86 10.99 23.44
CA LEU A 224 7.02 11.97 24.50
C LEU A 224 6.06 13.14 24.25
N ILE A 225 5.10 13.33 25.14
CA ILE A 225 4.13 14.42 25.09
C ILE A 225 4.25 15.29 26.35
N ALA A 226 3.94 16.58 26.23
CA ALA A 226 3.84 17.45 27.39
C ALA A 226 2.37 17.54 27.82
N LYS A 227 2.02 16.92 28.94
CA LYS A 227 0.70 17.05 29.58
C LYS A 227 0.89 17.79 30.90
N GLN A 228 0.15 18.89 31.09
CA GLN A 228 0.18 19.68 32.34
C GLN A 228 1.58 20.14 32.77
N GLY A 229 2.46 20.48 31.82
CA GLY A 229 3.83 20.93 32.11
C GLY A 229 4.82 19.81 32.45
N LYS A 230 4.41 18.54 32.40
CA LYS A 230 5.27 17.37 32.60
C LYS A 230 5.43 16.60 31.29
N LEU A 231 6.64 16.10 31.04
CA LEU A 231 6.92 15.19 29.93
C LEU A 231 6.45 13.78 30.31
N GLU A 232 5.51 13.23 29.54
CA GLU A 232 4.92 11.91 29.71
C GLU A 232 5.14 11.08 28.45
N ILE A 233 5.31 9.77 28.61
CA ILE A 233 5.34 8.83 27.50
C ILE A 233 3.92 8.34 27.28
N ASP A 234 3.35 8.68 26.12
CA ASP A 234 2.01 8.32 25.70
C ASP A 234 2.11 7.32 24.55
N GLN A 235 1.33 6.27 24.64
CA GLN A 235 1.23 5.27 23.58
C GLN A 235 0.22 5.78 22.56
N GLU A 236 0.67 6.17 21.36
CA GLU A 236 -0.27 6.55 20.30
C GLU A 236 -1.09 5.32 19.90
N GLU A 237 -2.38 5.33 20.24
CA GLU A 237 -3.36 4.44 19.63
C GLU A 237 -3.52 4.86 18.16
N VAL A 238 -2.82 4.15 17.27
CA VAL A 238 -3.06 4.29 15.84
C VAL A 238 -4.42 3.66 15.59
N GLY A 239 -5.42 4.48 15.24
CA GLY A 239 -6.69 3.97 14.74
C GLY A 239 -6.41 3.05 13.56
N THR A 240 -6.52 1.74 13.78
CA THR A 240 -6.18 0.75 12.77
C THR A 240 -7.33 0.64 11.80
N ASP A 241 -7.07 0.87 10.52
CA ASP A 241 -8.03 0.55 9.48
C ASP A 241 -8.47 -0.92 9.63
N PRO A 242 -9.74 -1.25 9.32
CA PRO A 242 -10.25 -2.60 9.43
C PRO A 242 -9.41 -3.59 8.62
N ASN A 243 -8.92 -4.63 9.31
CA ASN A 243 -8.04 -5.64 8.72
C ASN A 243 -8.69 -6.33 7.50
N GLY A 244 -7.92 -6.71 6.49
CA GLY A 244 -8.44 -7.46 5.34
C GLY A 244 -9.40 -6.68 4.42
N THR A 245 -9.44 -5.34 4.51
CA THR A 245 -10.21 -4.51 3.57
C THR A 245 -9.35 -3.94 2.46
N GLU A 246 -8.09 -3.63 2.74
CA GLU A 246 -7.08 -3.27 1.74
C GLU A 246 -6.74 -4.49 0.88
N PHE A 247 -6.51 -4.27 -0.42
CA PHE A 247 -6.08 -5.34 -1.32
C PHE A 247 -5.00 -4.84 -2.28
N VAL A 248 -4.24 -5.79 -2.82
CA VAL A 248 -3.17 -5.59 -3.77
C VAL A 248 -3.42 -6.41 -5.03
N ILE A 249 -2.99 -5.88 -6.17
CA ILE A 249 -2.93 -6.61 -7.43
C ILE A 249 -1.47 -6.60 -7.89
N ALA A 250 -0.88 -7.78 -8.02
CA ALA A 250 0.50 -7.94 -8.47
C ALA A 250 0.58 -7.70 -10.00
N ILE A 251 1.44 -6.76 -10.41
CA ILE A 251 1.85 -6.55 -11.80
C ILE A 251 2.98 -7.53 -12.17
N LYS A 252 3.86 -7.82 -11.22
CA LYS A 252 5.00 -8.73 -11.30
C LYS A 252 5.07 -9.57 -10.04
N ASP A 253 5.93 -10.58 -10.04
CA ASP A 253 6.23 -11.36 -8.84
C ASP A 253 6.68 -10.43 -7.69
N SER A 254 6.02 -10.58 -6.55
CA SER A 254 6.08 -9.65 -5.42
C SER A 254 6.27 -10.41 -4.11
N PRO A 255 7.42 -11.06 -3.88
CA PRO A 255 7.67 -11.87 -2.68
C PRO A 255 7.57 -11.07 -1.37
N GLU A 256 7.76 -9.75 -1.40
CA GLU A 256 7.61 -8.91 -0.20
C GLU A 256 6.16 -8.87 0.33
N LEU A 257 5.17 -9.20 -0.50
CA LEU A 257 3.76 -9.23 -0.09
C LEU A 257 3.42 -10.51 0.67
N ASP A 258 4.20 -11.58 0.53
CA ASP A 258 3.87 -12.89 1.11
C ASP A 258 3.80 -12.86 2.64
N ALA A 259 4.52 -11.93 3.27
CA ALA A 259 4.54 -11.72 4.72
C ALA A 259 3.33 -10.93 5.27
N SER A 260 2.47 -10.37 4.40
CA SER A 260 1.38 -9.48 4.84
C SER A 260 0.11 -9.55 3.99
N SER A 261 0.10 -10.39 2.96
CA SER A 261 -1.03 -10.55 2.06
C SER A 261 -1.46 -12.00 1.93
N LEU A 262 -2.77 -12.20 2.03
CA LEU A 262 -3.44 -13.46 1.71
C LEU A 262 -3.91 -13.41 0.26
N VAL A 263 -3.35 -14.28 -0.60
CA VAL A 263 -3.78 -14.40 -2.00
C VAL A 263 -5.18 -15.04 -2.05
N ILE A 264 -6.16 -14.25 -2.50
CA ILE A 264 -7.57 -14.64 -2.58
C ILE A 264 -8.06 -14.91 -4.00
N GLY A 265 -7.26 -14.55 -5.00
CA GLY A 265 -7.67 -14.68 -6.39
C GLY A 265 -6.59 -14.30 -7.38
N ARG A 266 -6.99 -14.22 -8.65
CA ARG A 266 -6.14 -13.76 -9.76
C ARG A 266 -6.96 -12.95 -10.75
N VAL A 267 -6.31 -12.03 -11.44
CA VAL A 267 -6.88 -11.33 -12.59
C VAL A 267 -7.10 -12.35 -13.71
N VAL A 268 -8.33 -12.46 -14.19
CA VAL A 268 -8.72 -13.31 -15.33
C VAL A 268 -9.01 -12.49 -16.58
N GLY A 269 -9.24 -11.17 -16.44
CA GLY A 269 -9.39 -10.23 -17.54
C GLY A 269 -9.06 -8.80 -17.11
N GLY A 270 -8.64 -7.95 -18.05
CA GLY A 270 -8.33 -6.55 -17.77
C GLY A 270 -6.94 -6.32 -17.17
N MET A 271 -5.97 -7.22 -17.41
CA MET A 271 -4.59 -7.04 -16.91
C MET A 271 -3.92 -5.79 -17.49
N GLU A 272 -4.29 -5.40 -18.72
CA GLU A 272 -3.89 -4.16 -19.36
C GLU A 272 -4.41 -2.91 -18.61
N VAL A 273 -5.53 -3.01 -17.88
CA VAL A 273 -6.00 -1.95 -16.98
C VAL A 273 -5.07 -1.85 -15.78
N VAL A 274 -4.71 -2.97 -15.17
CA VAL A 274 -3.76 -3.03 -14.03
C VAL A 274 -2.40 -2.45 -14.41
N GLN A 275 -1.88 -2.80 -15.60
CA GLN A 275 -0.63 -2.26 -16.12
C GLN A 275 -0.70 -0.74 -16.33
N ARG A 276 -1.82 -0.22 -16.84
CA ARG A 276 -2.05 1.23 -16.96
C ARG A 276 -2.08 1.93 -15.61
N ILE A 277 -2.70 1.33 -14.59
CA ILE A 277 -2.61 1.86 -13.22
C ILE A 277 -1.13 1.90 -12.79
N GLY A 278 -0.37 0.83 -13.02
CA GLY A 278 1.05 0.75 -12.68
C GLY A 278 1.95 1.82 -13.33
N GLN A 279 1.49 2.48 -14.40
CA GLN A 279 2.22 3.54 -15.10
C GLN A 279 1.86 4.95 -14.62
N VAL A 280 0.87 5.10 -13.74
CA VAL A 280 0.49 6.39 -13.17
C VAL A 280 1.67 6.96 -12.38
N LYS A 281 1.98 8.24 -12.62
CA LYS A 281 3.06 8.92 -11.91
C LYS A 281 2.77 8.98 -10.42
N THR A 282 3.79 8.69 -9.61
CA THR A 282 3.69 8.66 -8.16
C THR A 282 4.64 9.64 -7.49
N VAL A 283 4.34 9.95 -6.23
CA VAL A 283 5.27 10.64 -5.33
C VAL A 283 6.54 9.79 -5.20
N GLN A 284 7.68 10.40 -5.52
CA GLN A 284 8.98 9.73 -5.46
C GLN A 284 9.34 9.29 -4.05
N GLU A 285 9.80 8.06 -3.92
CA GLU A 285 10.37 7.54 -2.69
C GLU A 285 11.74 8.15 -2.40
N ASN A 286 11.98 8.53 -1.13
CA ASN A 286 13.24 9.13 -0.68
C ASN A 286 13.83 8.42 0.55
N THR A 287 13.43 7.19 0.82
CA THR A 287 13.86 6.39 1.98
C THR A 287 15.37 6.11 1.98
N GLY A 288 15.98 6.02 0.79
CA GLY A 288 17.42 5.80 0.62
C GLY A 288 18.30 7.02 0.98
N SER A 289 17.72 8.21 1.11
CA SER A 289 18.49 9.42 1.40
C SER A 289 19.08 9.41 2.81
N PRO A 290 20.37 9.76 3.01
CA PRO A 290 20.97 9.85 4.33
C PRO A 290 20.23 10.86 5.22
N TYR A 291 19.77 11.98 4.64
CA TYR A 291 18.99 12.99 5.36
C TYR A 291 17.65 12.44 5.83
N PHE A 292 16.96 11.67 4.98
CA PHE A 292 15.68 11.08 5.34
C PHE A 292 15.83 10.04 6.45
N ARG A 293 16.86 9.19 6.37
CA ARG A 293 17.17 8.19 7.40
C ARG A 293 17.48 8.84 8.75
N VAL A 294 18.29 9.90 8.77
CA VAL A 294 18.57 10.66 10.00
C VAL A 294 17.29 11.30 10.53
N ALA A 295 16.50 11.96 9.67
CA ALA A 295 15.24 12.59 10.06
C ALA A 295 14.26 11.58 10.68
N LYS A 296 14.19 10.37 10.13
CA LYS A 296 13.42 9.26 10.70
C LYS A 296 13.95 8.81 12.06
N LEU A 297 15.26 8.63 12.18
CA LEU A 297 15.91 8.18 13.41
C LEU A 297 15.69 9.16 14.56
N ILE A 298 15.75 10.47 14.30
CA ILE A 298 15.52 11.51 15.31
C ILE A 298 14.04 11.81 15.58
N GLY A 299 13.12 11.08 14.91
CA GLY A 299 11.69 11.24 15.10
C GLY A 299 11.07 12.50 14.46
N ASP A 300 11.66 13.04 13.38
CA ASP A 300 11.07 14.17 12.66
C ASP A 300 9.70 13.77 12.08
N LYS A 301 8.64 14.43 12.57
CA LYS A 301 7.26 14.19 12.13
C LYS A 301 7.07 14.41 10.63
N ARG A 302 7.81 15.34 10.02
CA ARG A 302 7.73 15.60 8.58
C ARG A 302 8.24 14.41 7.79
N ALA A 303 9.30 13.75 8.24
CA ALA A 303 9.80 12.53 7.60
C ALA A 303 8.79 11.38 7.72
N VAL A 304 8.09 11.27 8.85
CA VAL A 304 7.00 10.29 9.04
C VAL A 304 5.82 10.56 8.12
N VAL A 305 5.40 11.80 7.97
CA VAL A 305 4.30 12.18 7.07
C VAL A 305 4.69 11.99 5.61
N ALA A 306 5.92 12.37 5.24
CA ALA A 306 6.43 12.20 3.87
C ALA A 306 6.49 10.72 3.47
N GLU A 307 6.95 9.83 4.36
CA GLU A 307 7.01 8.39 4.08
C GLU A 307 5.64 7.80 3.70
N ARG A 308 4.59 8.22 4.42
CA ARG A 308 3.22 7.76 4.17
C ARG A 308 2.69 8.21 2.80
N GLY A 309 3.27 9.26 2.23
CA GLY A 309 2.90 9.79 0.92
C GLY A 309 3.70 9.18 -0.24
N PHE A 310 4.79 8.45 0.02
CA PHE A 310 5.59 7.85 -1.05
C PHE A 310 4.78 6.82 -1.83
N ASN A 311 5.06 6.77 -3.14
CA ASN A 311 4.39 5.88 -4.09
C ASN A 311 2.87 6.13 -4.20
N ARG A 312 2.35 7.22 -3.62
CA ARG A 312 0.97 7.65 -3.83
C ARG A 312 0.83 8.20 -5.25
N PRO A 313 -0.19 7.80 -6.01
CA PRO A 313 -0.41 8.35 -7.34
C PRO A 313 -0.77 9.84 -7.29
N TYR A 314 -0.28 10.61 -8.27
CA TYR A 314 -0.69 12.00 -8.46
C TYR A 314 -2.12 12.09 -9.02
N SER A 315 -2.45 11.16 -9.92
CA SER A 315 -3.79 11.01 -10.48
C SER A 315 -4.67 10.18 -9.57
N LYS A 316 -5.97 10.51 -9.50
CA LYS A 316 -6.92 9.72 -8.73
C LYS A 316 -7.31 8.47 -9.51
N VAL A 317 -6.84 7.31 -9.05
CA VAL A 317 -7.24 6.01 -9.59
C VAL A 317 -8.37 5.46 -8.73
N ILE A 318 -9.59 5.37 -9.28
CA ILE A 318 -10.81 5.10 -8.52
C ILE A 318 -11.53 3.87 -9.08
N VAL A 319 -12.07 3.04 -8.19
CA VAL A 319 -13.07 2.02 -8.54
C VAL A 319 -14.43 2.72 -8.70
N THR A 320 -14.89 2.93 -9.93
CA THR A 320 -16.15 3.64 -10.21
C THR A 320 -17.38 2.77 -9.96
N ASN A 321 -17.23 1.46 -10.19
CA ASN A 321 -18.23 0.44 -9.95
C ASN A 321 -17.56 -0.91 -9.66
N CYS A 322 -18.24 -1.79 -8.94
CA CYS A 322 -17.77 -3.14 -8.67
C CYS A 322 -18.94 -4.06 -8.34
N GLY A 323 -18.76 -5.36 -8.51
CA GLY A 323 -19.79 -6.34 -8.20
C GLY A 323 -19.36 -7.78 -8.49
N VAL A 324 -20.22 -8.71 -8.10
CA VAL A 324 -20.07 -10.14 -8.38
C VAL A 324 -20.58 -10.43 -9.79
N MET A 325 -19.94 -11.37 -10.48
CA MET A 325 -20.38 -11.88 -11.78
C MET A 325 -21.05 -13.24 -11.58
N GLU A 326 -22.25 -13.38 -12.15
CA GLU A 326 -23.00 -14.64 -12.19
C GLU A 326 -22.40 -15.63 -13.20
#